data_AF-A0A8H6ZB54-F1
#
_entry.id   AF-A0A8H6ZB54-F1
#
_cell.length_a   1.000
_cell.length_b   1.000
_cell.length_c   1.000
_cell.angle_alpha   90.00
_cell.angle_beta   90.00
_cell.angle_gamma   90.00
#
_symmetry.space_group_name_H-M   'P 1'
#
loop_
_entity.id
_entity.type
_entity.pdbx_description
1 polymer ?
#
loop_
_entity_poly.entity_id
_entity_poly.type
_entity_poly.pdbx_seq_one_letter_code
_entity_poly.pdbx_strand_id
1 'polypeptide(L)'
;MLLNVARDLGSDHRRIRSALNIGFTAAAVRSYHAVFKVVAEQICGQLENFPSTATDVCSLLSAATLEVTCQAILGHPTQDLGEKFTANNREIV
;
A
#
# COMPACT_ATOMS: atom_id res chain seq x y z
N MET A 1 2.21 -27.05 27.21
CA MET A 1 1.93 -25.60 27.14
C MET A 1 2.34 -24.99 25.80
N LEU A 2 3.55 -25.24 25.29
CA LEU A 2 4.02 -24.70 23.98
C LEU A 2 3.21 -25.14 22.75
N LEU A 3 2.69 -26.37 22.74
CA LEU A 3 1.84 -26.88 21.64
C LEU A 3 0.49 -26.17 21.52
N ASN A 4 -0.05 -25.64 22.62
CA ASN A 4 -1.32 -24.91 22.60
C ASN A 4 -1.10 -23.50 22.02
N VAL A 5 -0.01 -22.83 22.39
CA VAL A 5 0.35 -21.51 21.85
C VAL A 5 0.55 -21.55 20.33
N ALA A 6 1.26 -22.56 19.81
CA ALA A 6 1.46 -22.73 18.37
C ALA A 6 0.14 -23.05 17.62
N ARG A 7 -0.78 -23.77 18.26
CA ARG A 7 -2.09 -24.11 17.70
C ARG A 7 -3.02 -22.90 17.65
N ASP A 8 -2.98 -22.05 18.68
CA ASP A 8 -3.72 -20.79 18.76
C ASP A 8 -3.21 -19.80 17.69
N LEU A 9 -1.89 -19.63 17.57
CA LEU A 9 -1.24 -18.87 16.48
C LEU A 9 -1.67 -19.33 15.08
N GLY A 10 -1.72 -20.65 14.85
CA GLY A 10 -2.15 -21.20 13.56
C GLY A 10 -3.62 -20.98 13.26
N SER A 11 -4.48 -20.99 14.29
CA SER A 11 -5.93 -20.74 14.14
C SER A 11 -6.24 -19.27 13.89
N ASP A 12 -5.60 -18.36 14.62
CA ASP A 12 -5.76 -16.92 14.45
C ASP A 12 -5.18 -16.45 13.12
N HIS A 13 -4.01 -16.96 12.73
CA HIS A 13 -3.44 -16.67 11.42
C HIS A 13 -4.39 -17.08 10.29
N ARG A 14 -4.99 -18.28 10.34
CA ARG A 14 -5.98 -18.71 9.34
C ARG A 14 -7.21 -17.82 9.33
N ARG A 15 -7.71 -17.42 10.50
CA ARG A 15 -8.87 -16.54 10.63
C ARG A 15 -8.60 -15.17 10.00
N ILE A 16 -7.49 -14.53 10.37
CA ILE A 16 -7.08 -13.22 9.83
C ILE A 16 -6.84 -13.31 8.33
N ARG A 17 -6.06 -14.30 7.87
CA ARG A 17 -5.82 -14.53 6.45
C ARG A 17 -7.11 -14.69 5.68
N SER A 18 -8.06 -15.49 6.18
CA SER A 18 -9.35 -15.70 5.53
C SER A 18 -10.16 -14.41 5.40
N ALA A 19 -10.14 -13.55 6.43
CA ALA A 19 -10.84 -12.27 6.40
C ALA A 19 -10.20 -11.29 5.39
N LEU A 20 -8.87 -11.26 5.32
CA LEU A 20 -8.13 -10.34 4.44
C LEU A 20 -8.09 -10.81 2.98
N ASN A 21 -8.19 -12.11 2.71
CA ASN A 21 -7.99 -12.70 1.38
C ASN A 21 -8.94 -12.13 0.31
N ILE A 22 -10.09 -11.59 0.70
CA ILE A 22 -11.07 -10.99 -0.22
C ILE A 22 -10.44 -9.86 -1.05
N GLY A 23 -9.53 -9.07 -0.46
CA GLY A 23 -8.87 -7.94 -1.09
C GLY A 23 -7.67 -8.31 -1.97
N PHE A 24 -7.25 -9.58 -1.94
CA PHE A 24 -6.05 -10.06 -2.63
C PHE A 24 -6.33 -11.18 -3.65
N THR A 25 -7.61 -11.39 -4.00
CA THR A 25 -7.96 -12.27 -5.13
C THR A 25 -7.52 -11.66 -6.45
N ALA A 26 -7.31 -12.48 -7.49
CA ALA A 26 -6.96 -11.97 -8.81
C ALA A 26 -8.03 -11.00 -9.38
N ALA A 27 -9.30 -11.21 -9.04
CA ALA A 27 -10.38 -10.30 -9.42
C ALA A 27 -10.27 -8.96 -8.69
N ALA A 28 -10.00 -8.98 -7.38
CA ALA A 28 -9.77 -7.77 -6.59
C ALA A 28 -8.55 -7.00 -7.12
N VAL A 29 -7.41 -7.66 -7.34
CA VAL A 29 -6.20 -7.02 -7.90
C VAL A 29 -6.47 -6.37 -9.26
N ARG A 30 -7.25 -7.03 -10.14
CA ARG A 30 -7.65 -6.43 -11.42
C ARG A 30 -8.52 -5.18 -11.26
N SER A 31 -9.38 -5.13 -10.23
CA SER A 31 -10.19 -3.94 -9.97
C SER A 31 -9.35 -2.71 -9.58
N TYR A 32 -8.15 -2.93 -9.02
CA TYR A 32 -7.22 -1.85 -8.64
C TYR A 32 -6.43 -1.27 -9.83
N HIS A 33 -6.53 -1.88 -11.01
CA HIS A 33 -5.75 -1.46 -12.19
C HIS A 33 -5.93 0.02 -12.54
N ALA A 34 -7.15 0.55 -12.41
CA ALA A 34 -7.41 1.97 -12.65
C ALA A 34 -6.61 2.88 -11.70
N VAL A 35 -6.57 2.53 -10.40
CA VAL A 35 -5.78 3.24 -9.38
C VAL A 35 -4.29 3.15 -9.70
N PHE A 36 -3.78 1.95 -10.03
CA PHE A 36 -2.38 1.77 -10.38
C PHE A 36 -1.97 2.61 -11.59
N LYS A 37 -2.84 2.67 -12.61
CA LYS A 37 -2.59 3.46 -13.81
C LYS A 37 -2.52 4.96 -13.49
N VAL A 38 -3.47 5.49 -12.72
CA VAL A 38 -3.48 6.91 -12.34
C VAL A 38 -2.21 7.29 -11.57
N VAL A 39 -1.82 6.48 -10.58
CA VAL A 39 -0.61 6.76 -9.80
C VAL A 39 0.65 6.62 -10.66
N ALA A 40 0.72 5.63 -11.56
CA ALA A 40 1.85 5.50 -12.47
C ALA A 40 1.99 6.70 -13.43
N GLU A 41 0.87 7.19 -13.99
CA GLU A 41 0.85 8.38 -14.84
C GLU A 41 1.31 9.63 -14.07
N GLN A 42 0.92 9.77 -12.79
CA GLN A 42 1.40 10.84 -11.92
C GLN A 42 2.91 10.76 -11.68
N ILE A 43 3.46 9.57 -11.42
CA ILE A 43 4.91 9.37 -11.26
C ILE A 43 5.64 9.76 -12.54
N CYS A 44 5.18 9.28 -13.70
CA CYS A 44 5.78 9.62 -14.99
C CYS A 44 5.76 11.13 -15.24
N GLY A 45 4.62 11.79 -15.01
CA GLY A 45 4.50 13.24 -15.16
C GLY A 45 5.39 14.02 -14.19
N GLN A 46 5.59 13.52 -12.96
CA GLN A 46 6.55 14.11 -12.05
C GLN A 46 7.98 13.97 -12.59
N LEU A 47 8.39 12.75 -12.97
CA LEU A 47 9.71 12.44 -13.52
C LEU A 47 10.06 13.22 -14.79
N GLU A 48 9.09 13.49 -15.66
CA GLU A 48 9.28 14.35 -16.85
C GLU A 48 9.64 15.80 -16.49
N ASN A 49 9.22 16.27 -15.31
CA ASN A 49 9.46 17.63 -14.82
C ASN A 49 10.62 17.70 -13.81
N PHE A 50 11.31 16.59 -13.52
CA PHE A 50 12.43 16.62 -12.59
C PHE A 50 13.63 17.34 -13.21
N PRO A 51 14.35 18.19 -12.44
CA PRO A 51 15.62 18.74 -12.87
C PRO A 51 16.61 17.60 -13.17
N SER A 52 17.56 17.84 -14.06
CA SER A 52 18.61 16.88 -14.49
C SER A 52 19.59 16.46 -13.39
N THR A 53 19.26 16.70 -12.13
CA THR A 53 19.99 16.30 -10.94
C THR A 53 19.54 14.93 -10.44
N ALA A 54 20.39 14.26 -9.66
CA ALA A 54 20.05 12.99 -9.03
C ALA A 54 18.72 13.09 -8.27
N THR A 55 17.77 12.23 -8.64
CA THR A 55 16.43 12.18 -8.04
C THR A 55 16.36 10.99 -7.09
N ASP A 56 15.82 11.21 -5.89
CA ASP A 56 15.53 10.14 -4.96
C ASP A 56 14.27 9.38 -5.37
N VAL A 57 14.48 8.36 -6.18
CA VAL A 57 13.43 7.47 -6.69
C VAL A 57 12.80 6.65 -5.55
N CYS A 58 13.54 6.32 -4.49
CA CYS A 58 13.03 5.50 -3.39
C CYS A 58 11.93 6.23 -2.61
N SER A 59 12.15 7.51 -2.28
CA SER A 59 11.13 8.33 -1.61
C SER A 59 9.88 8.50 -2.48
N LEU A 60 10.07 8.72 -3.78
CA LEU A 60 8.97 8.84 -4.74
C LEU A 60 8.12 7.56 -4.82
N LEU A 61 8.77 6.41 -4.98
CA LEU A 61 8.09 5.12 -5.06
C LEU A 61 7.42 4.73 -3.74
N SER A 62 8.02 5.09 -2.60
CA SER A 62 7.42 4.84 -1.28
C SER A 62 6.13 5.62 -1.08
N ALA A 63 6.14 6.92 -1.43
CA ALA A 63 4.94 7.75 -1.39
C ALA A 63 3.84 7.24 -2.35
N ALA A 64 4.22 6.84 -3.56
CA ALA A 64 3.28 6.26 -4.52
C ALA A 64 2.70 4.92 -4.05
N THR A 65 3.51 4.08 -3.42
CA THR A 65 3.06 2.79 -2.87
C THR A 65 2.04 3.00 -1.76
N LEU A 66 2.27 3.99 -0.90
CA LEU A 66 1.30 4.38 0.14
C LEU A 66 0.00 4.87 -0.50
N GLU A 67 0.06 5.75 -1.50
CA GLU A 67 -1.12 6.26 -2.21
C GLU A 67 -1.95 5.13 -2.81
N VAL A 68 -1.30 4.23 -3.54
CA VAL A 68 -1.94 3.06 -4.14
C VAL A 68 -2.60 2.19 -3.08
N THR A 69 -1.91 1.94 -1.97
CA THR A 69 -2.43 1.10 -0.87
C THR A 69 -3.68 1.73 -0.27
N CYS A 70 -3.64 3.03 0.01
CA CYS A 70 -4.77 3.77 0.57
C CYS A 70 -5.97 3.77 -0.39
N GLN A 71 -5.77 4.11 -1.65
CA GLN A 71 -6.86 4.18 -2.61
C GLN A 71 -7.43 2.79 -2.96
N ALA A 72 -6.57 1.80 -3.22
CA ALA A 72 -7.00 0.48 -3.66
C ALA A 72 -7.55 -0.39 -2.54
N ILE A 73 -6.95 -0.34 -1.34
CA ILE A 73 -7.30 -1.24 -0.23
C ILE A 73 -8.24 -0.57 0.77
N LEU A 74 -8.02 0.71 1.07
CA LEU A 74 -8.84 1.46 2.04
C LEU A 74 -9.95 2.26 1.39
N GLY A 75 -9.93 2.45 0.06
CA GLY A 75 -10.94 3.22 -0.68
C GLY A 75 -10.83 4.73 -0.48
N HIS A 76 -9.71 5.23 0.06
CA HIS A 76 -9.52 6.65 0.38
C HIS A 76 -8.14 7.13 -0.09
N PRO A 77 -8.02 8.35 -0.65
CA PRO A 77 -6.73 8.96 -0.93
C PRO A 77 -5.97 9.27 0.37
N THR A 78 -4.64 9.35 0.33
CA THR A 78 -3.84 9.54 1.55
C THR A 78 -4.16 10.85 2.29
N GLN A 79 -4.55 11.88 1.55
CA GLN A 79 -4.98 13.18 2.09
C GLN A 79 -6.18 13.07 3.04
N ASP A 80 -7.03 12.06 2.88
CA ASP A 80 -8.23 11.86 3.70
C ASP A 80 -7.93 11.08 5.00
N LEU A 81 -6.75 10.48 5.12
CA LEU A 81 -6.35 9.66 6.27
C LEU A 81 -5.66 10.45 7.40
N GLY A 82 -5.44 11.76 7.18
CA GLY A 82 -4.88 12.69 8.16
C GLY A 82 -3.36 12.69 8.24
N GLU A 83 -2.79 13.85 8.60
CA GLU A 83 -1.35 14.11 8.57
C GLU A 83 -0.52 13.15 9.44
N LYS A 84 -1.06 12.71 10.58
CA LYS A 84 -0.40 11.74 11.47
C LYS A 84 -0.22 10.37 10.82
N PHE A 85 -1.21 9.93 10.04
CA PHE A 85 -1.13 8.64 9.33
C PHE A 85 -0.04 8.71 8.25
N THR A 86 -0.02 9.81 7.49
CA THR A 86 0.97 10.02 6.41
C THR A 86 2.39 10.16 6.97
N ALA A 87 2.57 10.84 8.10
CA ALA A 87 3.88 10.99 8.75
C ALA A 87 4.44 9.63 9.23
N ASN A 88 3.64 8.86 9.97
CA ASN A 88 4.07 7.56 10.52
C ASN A 88 4.43 6.52 9.46
N ASN A 89 3.86 6.63 8.25
CA ASN A 89 4.13 5.72 7.14
C ASN A 89 5.18 6.25 6.14
N ARG A 90 5.69 7.47 6.34
CA ARG A 90 6.83 8.03 5.58
C ARG A 90 8.18 7.84 6.28
N GLU A 91 8.19 7.72 7.61
CA GLU A 91 9.42 7.58 8.42
C GLU A 91 9.97 6.15 8.49
N ILE A 92 9.28 5.16 7.92
CA ILE A 92 9.75 3.77 7.83
C ILE A 92 10.36 3.54 6.44
N VAL A 93 11.45 4.25 6.12
CA VAL A 93 12.37 3.94 5.02
C VAL A 93 13.80 4.16 5.50
#